data_AF-A0A3B9AR00-F1
#
_entry.id   AF-A0A3B9AR00-F1
#
_cell.length_a   1.000
_cell.length_b   1.000
_cell.length_c   1.000
_cell.angle_alpha   90.00
_cell.angle_beta   90.00
_cell.angle_gamma   90.00
#
_symmetry.space_group_name_H-M   'P 1'
#
loop_
_entity.id
_entity.type
_entity.pdbx_description
1 polymer ?
#
loop_
_entity_poly.entity_id
_entity_poly.type
_entity_poly.pdbx_seq_one_letter_code
_entity_poly.pdbx_strand_id
1 'polypeptide(L)'
;MTPQQQSAPLKVVFRGHLEFGSQRTYEMVLKHWNNRVENYFRADVLFTAEQVFHEDGYSLNVPQQTLMSTQKRYRSTTALLYEVAQFALAGNVGAWWVQNGKVLDQHLIEPKSDKVAVSEFLRGRELVQQGGMEQASEALTNAIEKYSRHALAYERRGYVNYKLTNYNDAHYDFSKSIAIYAHNPEPFYGRGKVYMLRNDWENAILDFQATIERSLAVQPIYWLARMRRAESFFHLKRYAEAIPDLKFFLQRSFAENDPNFRLRSKAEFLMSECEKLK
;
A
#
# COMPACT_ATOMS: atom_id res chain seq x y z
N MET A 1 -1.58 -40.53 -23.48
CA MET A 1 -1.94 -39.67 -22.33
C MET A 1 -0.69 -38.94 -21.90
N THR A 2 -0.53 -37.69 -22.32
CA THR A 2 0.54 -36.81 -21.84
C THR A 2 0.28 -36.51 -20.37
N PRO A 3 1.27 -36.65 -19.47
CA PRO A 3 1.10 -36.23 -18.09
C PRO A 3 0.76 -34.75 -18.09
N GLN A 4 -0.39 -34.38 -17.52
CA GLN A 4 -0.66 -32.98 -17.17
C GLN A 4 0.49 -32.55 -16.27
N GLN A 5 1.40 -31.74 -16.80
CA GLN A 5 2.39 -31.04 -15.99
C GLN A 5 1.62 -30.30 -14.90
N GLN A 6 1.66 -30.82 -13.67
CA GLN A 6 1.23 -30.07 -12.51
C GLN A 6 2.13 -28.84 -12.46
N SER A 7 1.60 -27.71 -12.94
CA SER A 7 2.28 -26.43 -12.90
C SER A 7 2.73 -26.20 -11.45
N ALA A 8 4.03 -25.96 -11.24
CA ALA A 8 4.57 -25.69 -9.92
C ALA A 8 3.69 -24.65 -9.18
N PRO A 9 3.45 -24.83 -7.88
CA PRO A 9 2.57 -23.94 -7.14
C PRO A 9 3.12 -22.51 -7.18
N LEU A 10 2.21 -21.55 -7.36
CA LEU A 10 2.51 -20.15 -7.58
C LEU A 10 2.59 -19.41 -6.26
N LYS A 11 3.59 -18.52 -6.11
CA LYS A 11 3.67 -17.63 -4.96
C LYS A 11 2.77 -16.42 -5.19
N VAL A 12 1.71 -16.30 -4.41
CA VAL A 12 0.79 -15.17 -4.42
C VAL A 12 0.83 -14.43 -3.10
N VAL A 13 0.67 -13.11 -3.16
CA VAL A 13 0.64 -12.24 -1.99
C VAL A 13 -0.64 -11.43 -2.05
N PHE A 14 -1.39 -11.41 -0.97
CA PHE A 14 -2.51 -10.50 -0.80
C PHE A 14 -2.29 -9.65 0.44
N ARG A 15 -2.82 -8.44 0.41
CA ARG A 15 -2.87 -7.53 1.55
C ARG A 15 -3.90 -6.47 1.27
N GLY A 16 -4.73 -6.16 2.24
CA GLY A 16 -5.58 -5.00 2.13
C GLY A 16 -6.73 -4.99 3.10
N HIS A 17 -7.67 -4.12 2.80
CA HIS A 17 -8.74 -3.76 3.67
C HIS A 17 -9.83 -3.04 2.86
N LEU A 18 -11.09 -3.32 3.16
CA LEU A 18 -12.27 -2.64 2.63
C LEU A 18 -13.21 -2.28 3.77
N GLU A 19 -13.75 -1.06 3.79
CA GLU A 19 -14.78 -0.65 4.75
C GLU A 19 -16.14 -0.54 4.08
N PHE A 20 -17.15 -1.21 4.62
CA PHE A 20 -18.52 -1.18 4.09
C PHE A 20 -19.39 -0.10 4.72
N GLY A 21 -18.94 0.50 5.83
CA GLY A 21 -19.53 1.68 6.46
C GLY A 21 -20.79 1.45 7.28
N SER A 22 -21.49 0.33 7.12
CA SER A 22 -22.65 -0.02 7.94
C SER A 22 -22.83 -1.53 8.07
N GLN A 23 -23.44 -1.93 9.19
CA GLN A 23 -23.81 -3.32 9.46
C GLN A 23 -24.64 -3.92 8.32
N ARG A 24 -25.67 -3.20 7.85
CA ARG A 24 -26.54 -3.64 6.76
C ARG A 24 -25.76 -3.97 5.48
N THR A 25 -24.83 -3.11 5.07
CA THR A 25 -24.02 -3.35 3.87
C THR A 25 -23.06 -4.52 4.11
N TYR A 26 -22.43 -4.58 5.29
CA TYR A 26 -21.54 -5.68 5.66
C TYR A 26 -22.23 -7.04 5.60
N GLU A 27 -23.39 -7.20 6.23
CA GLU A 27 -24.16 -8.46 6.25
C GLU A 27 -24.60 -8.87 4.83
N MET A 28 -25.05 -7.91 4.02
CA MET A 28 -25.39 -8.15 2.63
C MET A 28 -24.18 -8.65 1.82
N VAL A 29 -23.01 -8.04 2.00
CA VAL A 29 -21.77 -8.43 1.30
C VAL A 29 -21.27 -9.78 1.78
N LEU A 30 -21.36 -10.07 3.09
CA LEU A 30 -21.01 -11.38 3.65
C LEU A 30 -21.91 -12.49 3.07
N LYS A 31 -23.22 -12.24 2.99
CA LYS A 31 -24.16 -13.17 2.34
C LYS A 31 -23.85 -13.35 0.85
N HIS A 32 -23.53 -12.26 0.14
CA HIS A 32 -23.12 -12.31 -1.27
C HIS A 32 -21.84 -13.14 -1.44
N TRP A 33 -20.81 -12.89 -0.63
CA TRP A 33 -19.56 -13.65 -0.61
C TRP A 33 -19.81 -15.14 -0.48
N ASN A 34 -20.56 -15.56 0.55
CA ASN A 34 -20.84 -16.97 0.79
C ASN A 34 -21.58 -17.62 -0.39
N ASN A 35 -22.58 -16.94 -0.95
CA ASN A 35 -23.32 -17.42 -2.11
C ASN A 35 -22.41 -17.61 -3.33
N ARG A 36 -21.51 -16.65 -3.62
CA ARG A 36 -20.58 -16.72 -4.75
C ARG A 36 -19.54 -17.82 -4.56
N VAL A 37 -19.00 -17.98 -3.36
CA VAL A 37 -18.03 -19.04 -3.04
C VAL A 37 -18.63 -20.42 -3.24
N GLU A 38 -19.85 -20.64 -2.76
CA GLU A 38 -20.55 -21.93 -2.86
C GLU A 38 -20.97 -22.23 -4.30
N ASN A 39 -21.68 -21.31 -4.95
CA ASN A 39 -22.40 -21.60 -6.19
C ASN A 39 -21.61 -21.32 -7.47
N TYR A 40 -20.68 -20.36 -7.44
CA TYR A 40 -19.95 -19.93 -8.63
C TYR A 40 -18.50 -20.43 -8.62
N PHE A 41 -17.77 -20.20 -7.52
CA PHE A 41 -16.38 -20.59 -7.41
C PHE A 41 -16.18 -22.04 -6.93
N ARG A 42 -17.23 -22.71 -6.44
CA ARG A 42 -17.19 -24.09 -5.93
C ARG A 42 -16.08 -24.28 -4.89
N ALA A 43 -16.00 -23.36 -3.93
CA ALA A 43 -14.96 -23.27 -2.89
C ALA A 43 -13.51 -23.07 -3.41
N ASP A 44 -13.32 -22.71 -4.68
CA ASP A 44 -11.99 -22.52 -5.29
C ASP A 44 -11.45 -21.09 -5.11
N VAL A 45 -11.51 -20.58 -3.87
CA VAL A 45 -10.96 -19.27 -3.46
C VAL A 45 -9.94 -19.44 -2.34
N LEU A 46 -9.09 -18.44 -2.12
CA LEU A 46 -7.98 -18.51 -1.16
C LEU A 46 -8.38 -18.25 0.30
N PHE A 47 -9.47 -17.51 0.51
CA PHE A 47 -9.88 -17.05 1.83
C PHE A 47 -11.29 -17.53 2.16
N THR A 48 -11.51 -17.90 3.41
CA THR A 48 -12.86 -18.11 3.94
C THR A 48 -13.41 -16.79 4.47
N ALA A 49 -14.73 -16.70 4.66
CA ALA A 49 -15.34 -15.48 5.17
C ALA A 49 -14.88 -15.18 6.61
N GLU A 50 -14.75 -16.21 7.44
CA GLU A 50 -14.32 -16.12 8.84
C GLU A 50 -12.91 -15.56 8.98
N GLN A 51 -12.06 -15.75 7.97
CA GLN A 51 -10.68 -15.25 7.98
C GLN A 51 -10.58 -13.76 7.65
N VAL A 52 -11.52 -13.22 6.87
CA VAL A 52 -11.34 -11.88 6.27
C VAL A 52 -12.45 -10.91 6.62
N PHE A 53 -13.64 -11.34 7.05
CA PHE A 53 -14.71 -10.44 7.47
C PHE A 53 -14.65 -10.17 8.97
N HIS A 54 -14.75 -8.90 9.34
CA HIS A 54 -14.71 -8.44 10.73
C HIS A 54 -15.91 -7.55 11.04
N GLU A 55 -16.74 -8.03 11.96
CA GLU A 55 -18.02 -7.40 12.32
C GLU A 55 -17.81 -6.08 13.07
N ASP A 56 -16.88 -6.02 14.02
CA ASP A 56 -16.59 -4.83 14.86
C ASP A 56 -16.29 -3.56 14.05
N GLY A 57 -15.80 -3.72 12.81
CA GLY A 57 -15.45 -2.62 11.92
C GLY A 57 -16.26 -2.56 10.63
N TYR A 58 -17.25 -3.44 10.44
CA TYR A 58 -17.98 -3.62 9.17
C TYR A 58 -17.02 -3.66 7.97
N SER A 59 -16.00 -4.51 8.07
CA SER A 59 -14.85 -4.48 7.17
C SER A 59 -14.45 -5.86 6.67
N LEU A 60 -13.73 -5.86 5.55
CA LEU A 60 -12.99 -7.02 5.07
C LEU A 60 -11.51 -6.71 5.16
N ASN A 61 -10.72 -7.49 5.91
CA ASN A 61 -9.27 -7.33 6.02
C ASN A 61 -8.57 -8.57 5.47
N VAL A 62 -7.66 -8.37 4.53
CA VAL A 62 -6.80 -9.44 4.01
C VAL A 62 -5.42 -9.26 4.63
N PRO A 63 -4.99 -10.16 5.54
CA PRO A 63 -3.69 -10.04 6.17
C PRO A 63 -2.59 -10.20 5.11
N GLN A 64 -1.44 -9.56 5.33
CA GLN A 64 -0.28 -9.76 4.48
C GLN A 64 0.22 -11.20 4.62
N GLN A 65 -0.11 -12.04 3.65
CA GLN A 65 0.30 -13.44 3.63
C GLN A 65 0.82 -13.85 2.26
N THR A 66 1.86 -14.66 2.29
CA THR A 66 2.39 -15.34 1.11
C THR A 66 1.80 -16.74 1.06
N LEU A 67 1.09 -17.06 -0.02
CA LEU A 67 0.46 -18.36 -0.22
C LEU A 67 1.02 -19.04 -1.46
N MET A 68 1.10 -20.37 -1.39
CA MET A 68 1.34 -21.21 -2.55
C MET A 68 -0.01 -21.64 -3.12
N SER A 69 -0.29 -21.31 -4.38
CA SER A 69 -1.62 -21.50 -4.97
C SER A 69 -1.58 -21.79 -6.47
N THR A 70 -2.75 -21.93 -7.08
CA THR A 70 -2.91 -22.11 -8.53
C THR A 70 -3.39 -20.81 -9.19
N GLN A 71 -3.16 -20.69 -10.50
CA GLN A 71 -3.62 -19.53 -11.27
C GLN A 71 -5.15 -19.39 -11.21
N LYS A 72 -5.86 -20.53 -11.19
CA LYS A 72 -7.31 -20.58 -11.07
C LYS A 72 -7.78 -19.99 -9.73
N ARG A 73 -7.23 -20.44 -8.60
CA ARG A 73 -7.58 -19.89 -7.27
C ARG A 73 -7.25 -18.42 -7.14
N TYR A 74 -6.11 -17.98 -7.67
CA TYR A 74 -5.74 -16.57 -7.70
C TYR A 74 -6.80 -15.74 -8.42
N ARG A 75 -7.15 -16.12 -9.65
CA ARG A 75 -8.17 -15.43 -10.47
C ARG A 75 -9.56 -15.46 -9.86
N SER A 76 -9.99 -16.59 -9.31
CA SER A 76 -11.27 -16.71 -8.61
C SER A 76 -11.32 -15.77 -7.41
N THR A 77 -10.23 -15.71 -6.63
CA THR A 77 -10.14 -14.86 -5.43
C THR A 77 -10.14 -13.38 -5.81
N THR A 78 -9.36 -12.97 -6.83
CA THR A 78 -9.34 -11.56 -7.26
C THR A 78 -10.68 -11.14 -7.85
N ALA A 79 -11.35 -12.00 -8.63
CA ALA A 79 -12.68 -11.73 -9.16
C ALA A 79 -13.71 -11.52 -8.03
N LEU A 80 -13.74 -12.41 -7.04
CA LEU A 80 -14.62 -12.28 -5.88
C LEU A 80 -14.33 -10.99 -5.10
N LEU A 81 -13.06 -10.67 -4.88
CA LEU A 81 -12.66 -9.43 -4.21
C LEU A 81 -13.08 -8.18 -4.99
N TYR A 82 -13.00 -8.19 -6.32
CA TYR A 82 -13.51 -7.09 -7.16
C TYR A 82 -15.02 -6.88 -7.00
N GLU A 83 -15.79 -7.97 -6.96
CA GLU A 83 -17.24 -7.91 -6.74
C GLU A 83 -17.56 -7.26 -5.39
N VAL A 84 -16.97 -7.75 -4.29
CA VAL A 84 -17.26 -7.23 -2.95
C VAL A 84 -16.74 -5.80 -2.74
N ALA A 85 -15.63 -5.44 -3.39
CA ALA A 85 -15.09 -4.08 -3.31
C ALA A 85 -16.07 -3.02 -3.81
N GLN A 86 -16.99 -3.34 -4.73
CA GLN A 86 -17.96 -2.35 -5.24
C GLN A 86 -18.98 -1.91 -4.18
N PHE A 87 -19.12 -2.67 -3.10
CA PHE A 87 -19.99 -2.31 -1.98
C PHE A 87 -19.28 -1.47 -0.92
N ALA A 88 -17.94 -1.36 -0.96
CA ALA A 88 -17.18 -0.59 0.00
C ALA A 88 -17.37 0.93 -0.17
N LEU A 89 -17.01 1.68 0.88
CA LEU A 89 -16.89 3.14 0.90
C LEU A 89 -15.43 3.61 0.86
N ALA A 90 -14.51 2.77 1.31
CA ALA A 90 -13.09 3.07 1.38
C ALA A 90 -12.25 1.78 1.40
N GLY A 91 -10.94 1.96 1.24
CA GLY A 91 -9.95 0.88 1.31
C GLY A 91 -9.57 0.31 -0.06
N ASN A 92 -8.60 -0.59 -0.06
CA ASN A 92 -8.19 -1.36 -1.21
C ASN A 92 -7.59 -2.72 -0.81
N VAL A 93 -7.57 -3.66 -1.75
CA VAL A 93 -6.83 -4.92 -1.64
C VAL A 93 -5.84 -5.04 -2.77
N GLY A 94 -4.57 -5.15 -2.41
CA GLY A 94 -3.51 -5.51 -3.33
C GLY A 94 -3.40 -7.02 -3.46
N ALA A 95 -3.23 -7.49 -4.69
CA ALA A 95 -2.93 -8.88 -4.99
C ALA A 95 -1.75 -8.94 -5.96
N TRP A 96 -0.72 -9.71 -5.65
CA TRP A 96 0.46 -9.89 -6.48
C TRP A 96 0.68 -11.37 -6.72
N TRP A 97 0.93 -11.72 -7.97
CA TRP A 97 1.48 -13.00 -8.34
C TRP A 97 2.96 -12.81 -8.66
N VAL A 98 3.83 -13.46 -7.88
CA VAL A 98 5.28 -13.34 -8.01
C VAL A 98 5.90 -14.70 -8.34
N GLN A 99 6.83 -14.75 -9.30
CA GLN A 99 7.64 -15.92 -9.59
C GLN A 99 9.08 -15.50 -9.85
N ASN A 100 10.05 -16.15 -9.19
CA ASN A 100 11.49 -15.86 -9.33
C ASN A 100 11.84 -14.36 -9.19
N GLY A 101 11.18 -13.66 -8.25
CA GLY A 101 11.39 -12.24 -7.99
C GLY A 101 10.77 -11.28 -9.02
N LYS A 102 10.02 -11.79 -10.00
CA LYS A 102 9.26 -10.99 -10.97
C LYS A 102 7.77 -11.04 -10.66
N VAL A 103 7.09 -9.89 -10.78
CA VAL A 103 5.62 -9.83 -10.74
C VAL A 103 5.10 -10.29 -12.09
N LEU A 104 4.32 -11.37 -12.10
CA LEU A 104 3.65 -11.88 -13.29
C LEU A 104 2.27 -11.27 -13.50
N ASP A 105 1.59 -10.96 -12.40
CA ASP A 105 0.28 -10.31 -12.41
C ASP A 105 0.11 -9.49 -11.13
N GLN A 106 -0.62 -8.38 -11.22
CA GLN A 106 -0.95 -7.58 -10.05
C GLN A 106 -2.29 -6.87 -10.18
N HIS A 107 -2.99 -6.76 -9.07
CA HIS A 107 -4.26 -6.07 -8.97
C HIS A 107 -4.24 -5.06 -7.82
N LEU A 108 -4.79 -3.88 -8.09
CA LEU A 108 -5.30 -2.97 -7.09
C LEU A 108 -6.82 -3.06 -7.13
N ILE A 109 -7.41 -3.65 -6.10
CA ILE A 109 -8.84 -3.91 -5.99
C ILE A 109 -9.43 -2.85 -5.06
N GLU A 110 -10.34 -2.03 -5.56
CA GLU A 110 -10.88 -0.88 -4.82
C GLU A 110 -12.32 -0.56 -5.27
N PRO A 111 -13.12 0.14 -4.45
CA PRO A 111 -14.46 0.57 -4.83
C PRO A 111 -14.41 1.55 -6.01
N LYS A 112 -15.32 1.36 -6.97
CA LYS A 112 -15.53 2.26 -8.12
C LYS A 112 -17.03 2.55 -8.29
N SER A 113 -17.62 3.17 -7.29
CA SER A 113 -19.05 3.52 -7.24
C SER A 113 -19.28 5.04 -7.30
N ASP A 114 -20.52 5.43 -7.54
CA ASP A 114 -21.04 6.80 -7.50
C ASP A 114 -21.25 7.37 -6.08
N LYS A 115 -21.11 6.53 -5.04
CA LYS A 115 -21.12 6.99 -3.65
C LYS A 115 -20.09 8.10 -3.46
N VAL A 116 -20.52 9.23 -2.90
CA VAL A 116 -19.72 10.46 -2.82
C VAL A 116 -18.33 10.24 -2.21
N ALA A 117 -18.24 9.45 -1.12
CA ALA A 117 -16.95 9.14 -0.49
C ALA A 117 -15.95 8.50 -1.48
N VAL A 118 -16.44 7.58 -2.32
CA VAL A 118 -15.63 6.87 -3.32
C VAL A 118 -15.34 7.77 -4.51
N SER A 119 -16.36 8.39 -5.10
CA SER A 119 -16.20 9.19 -6.32
C SER A 119 -15.29 10.40 -6.09
N GLU A 120 -15.44 11.10 -4.97
CA GLU A 120 -14.60 12.26 -4.63
C GLU A 120 -13.17 11.83 -4.28
N PHE A 121 -12.95 10.68 -3.64
CA PHE A 121 -11.61 10.14 -3.44
C PHE A 121 -10.92 9.83 -4.77
N LEU A 122 -11.62 9.15 -5.68
CA LEU A 122 -11.08 8.82 -7.01
C LEU A 122 -10.77 10.08 -7.82
N ARG A 123 -11.67 11.07 -7.79
CA ARG A 123 -11.47 12.38 -8.42
C ARG A 123 -10.28 13.11 -7.83
N GLY A 124 -10.17 13.19 -6.50
CA GLY A 124 -9.04 13.84 -5.83
C GLY A 124 -7.71 13.18 -6.19
N ARG A 125 -7.66 11.85 -6.23
CA ARG A 125 -6.47 11.09 -6.64
C ARG A 125 -6.07 11.34 -8.10
N GLU A 126 -7.04 11.49 -9.00
CA GLU A 126 -6.79 11.84 -10.40
C GLU A 126 -6.24 13.26 -10.52
N LEU A 127 -6.84 14.23 -9.83
CA LEU A 127 -6.37 15.61 -9.80
C LEU A 127 -4.93 15.75 -9.31
N VAL A 128 -4.52 14.93 -8.32
CA VAL A 128 -3.11 14.84 -7.89
C VAL A 128 -2.18 14.45 -9.04
N GLN A 129 -2.58 13.50 -9.89
CA GLN A 129 -1.76 13.06 -11.03
C GLN A 129 -1.64 14.14 -12.10
N GLN A 130 -2.71 14.93 -12.27
CA GLN A 130 -2.78 16.05 -13.21
C GLN A 130 -2.11 17.33 -12.67
N GLY A 131 -1.73 17.36 -11.39
CA GLY A 131 -1.09 18.50 -10.74
C GLY A 131 -2.05 19.56 -10.16
N GLY A 132 -3.36 19.34 -10.20
CA GLY A 132 -4.38 20.22 -9.61
C GLY A 132 -4.48 20.03 -8.09
N MET A 133 -3.50 20.52 -7.34
CA MET A 133 -3.35 20.26 -5.90
C MET A 133 -4.50 20.86 -5.07
N GLU A 134 -4.94 22.07 -5.39
CA GLU A 134 -6.03 22.74 -4.69
C GLU A 134 -7.36 22.01 -4.87
N GLN A 135 -7.72 21.68 -6.12
CA GLN A 135 -8.94 20.92 -6.42
C GLN A 135 -8.86 19.50 -5.85
N ALA A 136 -7.67 18.89 -5.83
CA ALA A 136 -7.47 17.60 -5.18
C ALA A 136 -7.73 17.68 -3.68
N SER A 137 -7.25 18.74 -3.01
CA SER A 137 -7.48 18.96 -1.57
C SER A 137 -8.97 19.07 -1.25
N GLU A 138 -9.73 19.80 -2.06
CA GLU A 138 -11.19 19.94 -1.94
C GLU A 138 -11.90 18.59 -2.10
N ALA A 139 -11.63 17.86 -3.19
CA ALA A 139 -12.26 16.56 -3.44
C ALA A 139 -11.93 15.53 -2.35
N LEU A 140 -10.67 15.50 -1.87
CA LEU A 140 -10.27 14.60 -0.79
C LEU A 140 -10.93 14.99 0.55
N THR A 141 -11.15 16.28 0.79
CA THR A 141 -11.91 16.76 1.95
C THR A 141 -13.37 16.32 1.88
N ASN A 142 -14.02 16.48 0.72
CA ASN A 142 -15.38 15.98 0.50
C ASN A 142 -15.50 14.47 0.76
N ALA A 143 -14.52 13.67 0.30
CA ALA A 143 -14.48 12.24 0.56
C ALA A 143 -14.41 11.91 2.07
N ILE A 144 -13.55 12.63 2.80
CA ILE A 144 -13.37 12.48 4.26
C ILE A 144 -14.63 12.92 5.02
N GLU A 145 -15.29 14.00 4.62
CA GLU A 145 -16.53 14.46 5.26
C GLU A 145 -17.67 13.45 5.11
N LYS A 146 -17.74 12.77 3.96
CA LYS A 146 -18.73 11.70 3.75
C LYS A 146 -18.36 10.40 4.44
N TYR A 147 -17.07 10.12 4.60
CA TYR A 147 -16.61 8.96 5.34
C TYR A 147 -15.33 9.29 6.13
N SER A 148 -15.49 9.64 7.41
CA SER A 148 -14.40 10.12 8.27
C SER A 148 -13.35 9.05 8.60
N ARG A 149 -13.60 7.79 8.24
CA ARG A 149 -12.64 6.69 8.32
C ARG A 149 -11.93 6.42 6.96
N HIS A 150 -11.95 7.36 6.02
CA HIS A 150 -11.31 7.13 4.71
C HIS A 150 -9.78 7.25 4.75
N ALA A 151 -9.08 6.22 5.25
CA ALA A 151 -7.62 6.23 5.44
C ALA A 151 -6.82 6.65 4.19
N LEU A 152 -7.22 6.18 3.01
CA LEU A 152 -6.55 6.52 1.75
C LEU A 152 -6.77 7.98 1.32
N ALA A 153 -7.89 8.61 1.71
CA ALA A 153 -8.16 10.00 1.38
C ALA A 153 -7.33 10.93 2.26
N TYR A 154 -7.20 10.59 3.56
CA TYR A 154 -6.24 11.23 4.45
C TYR A 154 -4.80 11.11 3.92
N GLU A 155 -4.36 9.92 3.50
CA GLU A 155 -3.01 9.76 2.94
C GLU A 155 -2.80 10.66 1.71
N ARG A 156 -3.72 10.64 0.76
CA ARG A 156 -3.60 11.47 -0.45
C ARG A 156 -3.67 12.96 -0.14
N ARG A 157 -4.50 13.39 0.82
CA ARG A 157 -4.57 14.79 1.21
C ARG A 157 -3.32 15.22 1.96
N GLY A 158 -2.74 14.33 2.76
CA GLY A 158 -1.43 14.52 3.38
C GLY A 158 -0.32 14.70 2.34
N TYR A 159 -0.35 13.93 1.24
CA TYR A 159 0.56 14.13 0.11
C TYR A 159 0.36 15.49 -0.58
N VAL A 160 -0.89 15.91 -0.81
CA VAL A 160 -1.22 17.24 -1.36
C VAL A 160 -0.67 18.34 -0.45
N ASN A 161 -0.95 18.28 0.86
CA ASN A 161 -0.45 19.23 1.84
C ASN A 161 1.09 19.25 1.89
N TYR A 162 1.74 18.09 1.78
CA TYR A 162 3.19 18.01 1.67
C TYR A 162 3.72 18.74 0.43
N LYS A 163 3.03 18.60 -0.71
CA LYS A 163 3.41 19.28 -1.97
C LYS A 163 3.17 20.78 -1.93
N LEU A 164 2.14 21.22 -1.23
CA LEU A 164 1.84 22.63 -0.96
C LEU A 164 2.67 23.21 0.20
N THR A 165 3.64 22.46 0.74
CA THR A 165 4.51 22.84 1.87
C THR A 165 3.78 23.07 3.20
N ASN A 166 2.52 22.64 3.30
CA ASN A 166 1.71 22.64 4.52
C ASN A 166 2.08 21.45 5.41
N TYR A 167 3.32 21.44 5.94
CA TYR A 167 3.88 20.25 6.59
C TYR A 167 3.17 19.84 7.89
N ASN A 168 2.54 20.79 8.60
CA ASN A 168 1.74 20.47 9.79
C ASN A 168 0.47 19.69 9.42
N ASP A 169 -0.25 20.14 8.40
CA ASP A 169 -1.46 19.47 7.92
C ASP A 169 -1.12 18.12 7.27
N ALA A 170 0.01 18.05 6.54
CA ALA A 170 0.50 16.79 6.00
C ALA A 170 0.78 15.76 7.10
N HIS A 171 1.47 16.17 8.18
CA HIS A 171 1.75 15.31 9.32
C HIS A 171 0.46 14.82 10.01
N TYR A 172 -0.50 15.72 10.21
CA TYR A 172 -1.82 15.39 10.77
C TYR A 172 -2.54 14.33 9.92
N ASP A 173 -2.64 14.57 8.61
CA ASP A 173 -3.35 13.70 7.68
C ASP A 173 -2.68 12.32 7.56
N PHE A 174 -1.35 12.25 7.46
CA PHE A 174 -0.65 10.97 7.50
C PHE A 174 -0.86 10.23 8.82
N SER A 175 -0.84 10.93 9.95
CA SER A 175 -1.07 10.33 11.27
C SER A 175 -2.50 9.80 11.42
N LYS A 176 -3.51 10.52 10.88
CA LYS A 176 -4.89 10.04 10.81
C LYS A 176 -5.02 8.81 9.93
N SER A 177 -4.39 8.79 8.76
CA SER A 177 -4.37 7.61 7.88
C SER A 177 -3.80 6.39 8.59
N ILE A 178 -2.67 6.54 9.29
CA ILE A 178 -2.02 5.46 10.06
C ILE A 178 -2.93 4.95 11.19
N ALA A 179 -3.59 5.86 11.92
CA ALA A 179 -4.48 5.49 13.02
C ALA A 179 -5.70 4.68 12.55
N ILE A 180 -6.21 4.96 11.35
CA ILE A 180 -7.34 4.23 10.77
C ILE A 180 -6.87 2.90 10.16
N TYR A 181 -5.80 2.93 9.36
CA TYR A 181 -5.28 1.75 8.67
C TYR A 181 -3.75 1.72 8.68
N ALA A 182 -3.20 1.12 9.75
CA ALA A 182 -1.75 1.03 9.99
C ALA A 182 -1.00 0.09 9.02
N HIS A 183 -1.68 -0.54 8.07
CA HIS A 183 -1.07 -1.42 7.09
C HIS A 183 -0.83 -0.72 5.74
N ASN A 184 -1.13 0.57 5.58
CA ASN A 184 -0.73 1.31 4.39
C ASN A 184 0.73 1.81 4.55
N PRO A 185 1.70 1.45 3.69
CA PRO A 185 3.08 1.94 3.82
C PRO A 185 3.25 3.43 3.44
N GLU A 186 2.40 3.95 2.56
CA GLU A 186 2.42 5.31 2.01
C GLU A 186 2.39 6.42 3.07
N PRO A 187 1.49 6.44 4.07
CA PRO A 187 1.43 7.52 5.04
C PRO A 187 2.64 7.53 5.97
N PHE A 188 3.25 6.37 6.28
CA PHE A 188 4.52 6.33 7.02
C PHE A 188 5.63 6.97 6.18
N TYR A 189 5.72 6.64 4.89
CA TYR A 189 6.74 7.23 4.02
C TYR A 189 6.56 8.75 3.89
N GLY A 190 5.32 9.21 3.73
CA GLY A 190 4.96 10.62 3.68
C GLY A 190 5.33 11.36 4.98
N ARG A 191 4.99 10.79 6.13
CA ARG A 191 5.28 11.38 7.44
C ARG A 191 6.77 11.35 7.77
N GLY A 192 7.49 10.28 7.41
CA GLY A 192 8.95 10.20 7.51
C GLY A 192 9.63 11.33 6.73
N LYS A 193 9.14 11.66 5.52
CA LYS A 193 9.64 12.82 4.77
C LYS A 193 9.35 14.16 5.46
N VAL A 194 8.19 14.30 6.11
CA VAL A 194 7.89 15.50 6.92
C VAL A 194 8.84 15.60 8.11
N TYR A 195 9.14 14.48 8.78
CA TYR A 195 10.12 14.45 9.87
C TYR A 195 11.53 14.84 9.41
N MET A 196 12.00 14.35 8.25
CA MET A 196 13.27 14.79 7.65
C MET A 196 13.32 16.31 7.44
N LEU A 197 12.23 16.92 6.92
CA LEU A 197 12.17 18.37 6.71
C LEU A 197 12.23 19.17 8.01
N ARG A 198 11.84 18.55 9.13
CA ARG A 198 11.95 19.12 10.49
C ARG A 198 13.27 18.77 11.18
N ASN A 199 14.20 18.12 10.48
CA ASN A 199 15.43 17.55 11.04
C ASN A 199 15.20 16.54 12.18
N ASP A 200 14.01 15.94 12.24
CA ASP A 200 13.66 14.91 13.21
C ASP A 200 14.01 13.53 12.61
N TRP A 201 15.31 13.27 12.54
CA TRP A 201 15.84 12.10 11.84
C TRP A 201 15.48 10.78 12.52
N GLU A 202 15.35 10.76 13.86
CA GLU A 202 14.97 9.56 14.61
C GLU A 202 13.55 9.11 14.28
N ASN A 203 12.57 10.02 14.32
CA ASN A 203 11.19 9.66 13.93
C ASN A 203 11.09 9.34 12.43
N ALA A 204 11.89 9.99 11.58
CA ALA A 204 11.98 9.62 10.17
C ALA A 204 12.47 8.17 9.98
N ILE A 205 13.49 7.73 10.73
CA ILE A 205 14.01 6.35 10.68
C ILE A 205 12.92 5.34 11.04
N LEU A 206 12.16 5.61 12.12
CA LEU A 206 11.07 4.75 12.56
C LEU A 206 9.97 4.63 11.50
N ASP A 207 9.57 5.75 10.91
CA ASP A 207 8.54 5.77 9.86
C ASP A 207 9.02 5.07 8.57
N PHE A 208 10.27 5.26 8.15
CA PHE A 208 10.80 4.53 6.99
C PHE A 208 10.96 3.02 7.25
N GLN A 209 11.33 2.62 8.46
CA GLN A 209 11.31 1.21 8.84
C GLN A 209 9.89 0.65 8.77
N ALA A 210 8.90 1.39 9.28
CA ALA A 210 7.50 0.99 9.19
C ALA A 210 7.02 0.85 7.74
N THR A 211 7.45 1.72 6.83
CA THR A 211 7.21 1.60 5.37
C THR A 211 7.82 0.31 4.81
N ILE A 212 9.06 -0.04 5.17
CA ILE A 212 9.75 -1.25 4.69
C ILE A 212 9.00 -2.50 5.14
N GLU A 213 8.59 -2.58 6.41
CA GLU A 213 7.82 -3.70 6.97
C GLU A 213 6.45 -3.88 6.31
N ARG A 214 5.87 -2.78 5.81
CA ARG A 214 4.51 -2.72 5.25
C ARG A 214 4.49 -2.65 3.72
N SER A 215 5.62 -2.81 3.06
CA SER A 215 5.71 -2.84 1.60
C SER A 215 6.38 -4.12 1.12
N LEU A 216 6.26 -4.39 -0.18
CA LEU A 216 6.88 -5.55 -0.80
C LEU A 216 8.11 -5.12 -1.59
N ALA A 217 9.16 -5.93 -1.65
CA ALA A 217 10.36 -5.63 -2.43
C ALA A 217 10.12 -5.46 -3.95
N VAL A 218 8.94 -5.86 -4.44
CA VAL A 218 8.49 -5.62 -5.82
C VAL A 218 7.92 -4.20 -6.01
N GLN A 219 7.56 -3.51 -4.93
CA GLN A 219 7.02 -2.16 -4.97
C GLN A 219 8.16 -1.14 -4.88
N PRO A 220 8.12 -0.04 -5.66
CA PRO A 220 9.18 0.97 -5.62
C PRO A 220 9.36 1.63 -4.25
N ILE A 221 8.29 1.80 -3.47
CA ILE A 221 8.31 2.46 -2.16
C ILE A 221 9.21 1.73 -1.14
N TYR A 222 9.34 0.40 -1.28
CA TYR A 222 10.21 -0.40 -0.42
C TYR A 222 11.66 0.06 -0.50
N TRP A 223 12.14 0.33 -1.72
CA TRP A 223 13.52 0.76 -1.97
C TRP A 223 13.71 2.24 -1.68
N LEU A 224 12.71 3.08 -1.96
CA LEU A 224 12.71 4.49 -1.59
C LEU A 224 12.83 4.68 -0.07
N ALA A 225 12.10 3.88 0.71
CA ALA A 225 12.15 3.93 2.17
C ALA A 225 13.53 3.54 2.71
N ARG A 226 14.18 2.51 2.15
CA ARG A 226 15.57 2.14 2.51
C ARG A 226 16.55 3.27 2.23
N MET A 227 16.44 3.89 1.05
CA MET A 227 17.28 5.04 0.71
C MET A 227 17.09 6.20 1.69
N ARG A 228 15.84 6.54 2.02
CA ARG A 228 15.56 7.64 2.95
C ARG A 228 15.97 7.32 4.37
N ARG A 229 15.86 6.06 4.81
CA ARG A 229 16.34 5.63 6.12
C ARG A 229 17.86 5.68 6.22
N ALA A 230 18.58 5.24 5.18
CA ALA A 230 20.03 5.37 5.10
C ALA A 230 20.47 6.85 5.14
N GLU A 231 19.78 7.73 4.43
CA GLU A 231 20.01 9.18 4.50
C GLU A 231 19.82 9.72 5.93
N SER A 232 18.74 9.33 6.62
CA SER A 232 18.51 9.76 8.01
C SER A 232 19.60 9.25 8.96
N PHE A 233 20.04 7.98 8.83
CA PHE A 233 21.18 7.47 9.61
C PHE A 233 22.46 8.24 9.33
N PHE A 234 22.73 8.56 8.06
CA PHE A 234 23.89 9.36 7.67
C PHE A 234 23.88 10.74 8.34
N HIS A 235 22.74 11.43 8.36
CA HIS A 235 22.59 12.73 9.03
C HIS A 235 22.83 12.67 10.54
N LEU A 236 22.52 11.54 11.18
CA LEU A 236 22.83 11.28 12.59
C LEU A 236 24.25 10.75 12.82
N LYS A 237 25.09 10.66 11.78
CA LYS A 237 26.43 10.06 11.82
C LYS A 237 26.44 8.58 12.24
N ARG A 238 25.29 7.90 12.11
CA ARG A 238 25.11 6.47 12.39
C ARG A 238 25.47 5.64 11.15
N TYR A 239 26.70 5.81 10.66
CA TYR A 239 27.14 5.29 9.36
C TYR A 239 27.05 3.77 9.25
N ALA A 240 27.39 3.05 10.33
CA ALA A 240 27.31 1.59 10.37
C ALA A 240 25.88 1.07 10.11
N GLU A 241 24.87 1.82 10.54
CA GLU A 241 23.44 1.47 10.40
C GLU A 241 22.88 1.84 9.01
N ALA A 242 23.48 2.81 8.32
CA ALA A 242 23.11 3.17 6.94
C ALA A 242 23.57 2.12 5.91
N ILE A 243 24.74 1.51 6.14
CA ILE A 243 25.40 0.60 5.19
C ILE A 243 24.52 -0.58 4.73
N PRO A 244 23.79 -1.30 5.60
CA PRO A 244 22.94 -2.41 5.18
C PRO A 244 21.87 -2.00 4.15
N ASP A 245 21.25 -0.84 4.32
CA ASP A 245 20.23 -0.34 3.40
C ASP A 245 20.82 0.04 2.04
N LEU A 246 21.96 0.75 2.06
CA LEU A 246 22.69 1.14 0.85
C LEU A 246 23.19 -0.08 0.07
N LYS A 247 23.78 -1.06 0.79
CA LYS A 247 24.25 -2.32 0.20
C LYS A 247 23.11 -3.06 -0.50
N PHE A 248 21.97 -3.21 0.18
CA PHE A 248 20.84 -3.92 -0.40
C PHE A 248 20.25 -3.19 -1.60
N PHE A 249 20.16 -1.85 -1.53
CA PHE A 249 19.71 -1.02 -2.65
C PHE A 249 20.62 -1.16 -3.89
N LEU A 250 21.95 -1.10 -3.70
CA LEU A 250 22.92 -1.16 -4.81
C LEU A 250 23.00 -2.53 -5.50
N GLN A 251 22.65 -3.60 -4.78
CA GLN A 251 22.53 -4.96 -5.34
C GLN A 251 21.31 -5.13 -6.26
N ARG A 252 20.30 -4.26 -6.14
CA ARG A 252 19.12 -4.31 -7.00
C ARG A 252 19.37 -3.58 -8.31
N SER A 253 19.02 -4.24 -9.42
CA SER A 253 18.88 -3.58 -10.72
C SER A 253 17.48 -2.96 -10.82
N PHE A 254 17.41 -1.68 -11.14
CA PHE A 254 16.18 -0.94 -11.40
C PHE A 254 16.05 -0.67 -12.90
N ALA A 255 14.83 -0.72 -13.42
CA ALA A 255 14.55 -0.26 -14.79
C ALA A 255 14.59 1.27 -14.84
N GLU A 256 14.89 1.87 -16.00
CA GLU A 256 15.04 3.33 -16.13
C GLU A 256 13.79 4.13 -15.72
N ASN A 257 12.61 3.54 -15.89
CA ASN A 257 11.33 4.12 -15.51
C ASN A 257 10.96 3.90 -14.03
N ASP A 258 11.74 3.12 -13.27
CA ASP A 258 11.56 2.95 -11.83
C ASP A 258 12.06 4.22 -11.12
N PRO A 259 11.28 4.82 -10.19
CA PRO A 259 11.69 6.03 -9.48
C PRO A 259 12.99 5.87 -8.68
N ASN A 260 13.40 4.63 -8.36
CA ASN A 260 14.65 4.33 -7.68
C ASN A 260 15.89 4.40 -8.58
N PHE A 261 15.73 4.28 -9.91
CA PHE A 261 16.86 4.25 -10.84
C PHE A 261 17.81 5.45 -10.66
N ARG A 262 17.24 6.65 -10.54
CA ARG A 262 17.99 7.90 -10.38
C ARG A 262 18.69 8.06 -9.04
N LEU A 263 18.37 7.22 -8.05
CA LEU A 263 18.98 7.30 -6.71
C LEU A 263 20.28 6.50 -6.61
N ARG A 264 20.66 5.75 -7.65
CA ARG A 264 21.85 4.90 -7.62
C ARG A 264 23.13 5.66 -7.33
N SER A 265 23.41 6.75 -8.05
CA SER A 265 24.63 7.55 -7.82
C SER A 265 24.67 8.17 -6.42
N LYS A 266 23.50 8.56 -5.89
CA LYS A 266 23.40 9.04 -4.49
C LYS A 266 23.71 7.91 -3.50
N ALA A 267 23.21 6.70 -3.75
CA ALA A 267 23.48 5.53 -2.92
C ALA A 267 24.97 5.16 -2.93
N GLU A 268 25.62 5.19 -4.09
CA GLU A 268 27.07 4.93 -4.25
C GLU A 268 27.90 5.97 -3.47
N PHE A 269 27.56 7.26 -3.59
CA PHE A 269 28.19 8.32 -2.82
C PHE A 269 28.04 8.10 -1.31
N LEU A 270 26.80 7.92 -0.82
CA LEU A 270 26.55 7.71 0.61
C LEU A 270 27.26 6.45 1.13
N MET A 271 27.33 5.38 0.33
CA MET A 271 28.00 4.14 0.71
C MET A 271 29.50 4.38 0.91
N SER A 272 30.16 5.02 -0.07
CA SER A 272 31.57 5.39 0.02
C SER A 272 31.86 6.24 1.27
N GLU A 273 31.02 7.26 1.54
CA GLU A 273 31.22 8.12 2.71
C GLU A 273 30.98 7.39 4.03
N CYS A 274 29.95 6.55 4.12
CA CYS A 274 29.72 5.72 5.30
C CYS A 274 30.89 4.78 5.57
N GLU A 275 31.48 4.18 4.52
CA GLU A 275 32.59 3.24 4.68
C GLU A 275 33.88 3.91 5.14
N LYS A 276 34.10 5.19 4.80
CA LYS A 276 35.25 5.98 5.27
C LYS A 276 35.08 6.45 6.72
N LEU A 277 33.85 6.71 7.15
CA LEU A 277 33.54 7.38 8.41
C LEU A 277 33.10 6.43 9.54
N LYS A 278 32.93 5.14 9.26
CA LYS A 278 32.50 4.12 10.23
C LYS A 278 33.62 3.63 11.16
#